data_AF-A0A2C6L1X3-F1
#
_entry.id   AF-A0A2C6L1X3-F1
#
_cell.length_a   1.000
_cell.length_b   1.000
_cell.length_c   1.000
_cell.angle_alpha   90.00
_cell.angle_beta   90.00
_cell.angle_gamma   90.00
#
_symmetry.space_group_name_H-M   'P 1'
#
loop_
_entity.id
_entity.type
_entity.pdbx_description
1 polymer ?
#
loop_
_entity_poly.entity_id
_entity_poly.type
_entity_poly.pdbx_seq_one_letter_code
_entity_poly.pdbx_strand_id
1 'polypeptide(L)'
;MDTFVDSSWYYLRYTSPRDAEQAWDKEKAARWMSVDQYIGGVEHAILHLLYSRFFTKVFYDLGLVDVQEPFENLLTQGMVLKDGAKMSKSKGNVVSPEEIIDRYGADTARLFILFAAPPERDLEWSDRGVEGSNRFLNRVWRLVYSVKDQVAAAPAVAPGSSFVGVHKEMRRLTHYAIKKVTEDVSGRFNFNTAISTIMELVNGIHTYRDKVAEVERDSAVLAEAVNATIILLAPFAPHIAEELWQATGHPGSVHRQPWPVYDPAALVEDEVEIVVQINGKVRERLHIPANMNAAEMQQYLMDLAPVQELIAGKQVIKVIPVPGKLLNIVVK
;
A
#
# COMPACT_ATOMS: atom_id res chain seq x y z
N MET A 1 38.34 19.07 8.02
CA MET A 1 37.06 19.36 8.71
C MET A 1 36.50 18.04 9.21
N ASP A 2 35.66 18.06 10.24
CA ASP A 2 34.91 16.88 10.68
C ASP A 2 33.91 16.44 9.59
N THR A 3 33.60 15.15 9.46
CA THR A 3 32.73 14.62 8.41
C THR A 3 31.28 15.14 8.50
N PHE A 4 30.85 15.59 9.69
CA PHE A 4 29.54 16.23 9.84
C PHE A 4 29.45 17.59 9.15
N VAL A 5 30.58 18.24 8.84
CA VAL A 5 30.55 19.47 8.04
C VAL A 5 29.97 19.16 6.65
N ASP A 6 30.38 18.07 6.03
CA ASP A 6 29.92 17.69 4.68
C ASP A 6 28.45 17.28 4.70
N SER A 7 28.04 16.48 5.69
CA SER A 7 26.66 15.98 5.79
C SER A 7 25.65 17.05 6.21
N SER A 8 26.10 18.19 6.73
CA SER A 8 25.19 19.25 7.20
C SER A 8 24.49 20.03 6.09
N TRP A 9 24.96 19.93 4.85
CA TRP A 9 24.44 20.74 3.73
C TRP A 9 24.40 20.02 2.37
N TYR A 10 24.77 18.74 2.31
CA TYR A 10 24.78 17.96 1.06
C TYR A 10 23.44 17.97 0.29
N TYR A 11 22.31 18.06 0.99
CA TYR A 11 20.98 18.15 0.38
C TYR A 11 20.80 19.43 -0.46
N LEU A 12 21.45 20.54 -0.08
CA LEU A 12 21.50 21.74 -0.91
C LEU A 12 22.40 21.53 -2.13
N ARG A 13 23.55 20.87 -1.95
CA ARG A 13 24.46 20.58 -3.07
C ARG A 13 23.83 19.71 -4.15
N TYR A 14 22.93 18.79 -3.79
CA TYR A 14 22.20 17.98 -4.77
C TYR A 14 21.32 18.78 -5.74
N THR A 15 20.96 20.03 -5.39
CA THR A 15 20.18 20.89 -6.29
C THR A 15 21.02 21.41 -7.47
N SER A 16 22.36 21.43 -7.34
CA SER A 16 23.30 21.86 -8.38
C SER A 16 24.68 21.19 -8.24
N PRO A 17 24.78 19.85 -8.33
CA PRO A 17 25.97 19.11 -7.89
C PRO A 17 27.19 19.29 -8.81
N ARG A 18 26.97 19.76 -10.04
CA ARG A 18 28.00 19.96 -11.07
C ARG A 18 28.45 21.41 -11.22
N ASP A 19 27.97 22.29 -10.35
CA ASP A 19 28.36 23.70 -10.35
C ASP A 19 29.77 23.86 -9.78
N ALA A 20 30.71 24.36 -10.59
CA ALA A 20 32.11 24.50 -10.18
C ALA A 20 32.43 25.85 -9.54
N GLU A 21 31.53 26.83 -9.61
CA GLU A 21 31.80 28.21 -9.21
C GLU A 21 31.22 28.55 -7.84
N GLN A 22 30.15 27.88 -7.45
CA GLN A 22 29.44 28.12 -6.19
C GLN A 22 29.12 26.83 -5.44
N ALA A 23 28.85 26.96 -4.13
CA ALA A 23 28.49 25.84 -3.27
C ALA A 23 27.16 25.20 -3.72
N TRP A 24 26.15 26.02 -3.99
CA TRP A 24 24.92 25.64 -4.69
C TRP A 24 24.31 26.84 -5.42
N ASP A 25 23.45 26.55 -6.38
CA ASP A 25 22.64 27.52 -7.10
C ASP A 25 21.40 27.87 -6.27
N LYS A 26 21.29 29.15 -5.88
CA LYS A 26 20.21 29.60 -5.00
C LYS A 26 18.83 29.42 -5.63
N GLU A 27 18.67 29.66 -6.93
CA GLU A 27 17.37 29.53 -7.61
C GLU A 27 16.94 28.06 -7.70
N LYS A 28 17.90 27.16 -7.98
CA LYS A 28 17.61 25.71 -7.96
C LYS A 28 17.31 25.23 -6.55
N ALA A 29 18.01 25.73 -5.54
CA ALA A 29 17.73 25.42 -4.15
C ALA A 29 16.32 25.88 -3.74
N ALA A 30 15.92 27.10 -4.11
CA ALA A 30 14.59 27.63 -3.82
C ALA A 30 13.45 26.80 -4.44
N ARG A 31 13.71 26.11 -5.56
CA ARG A 31 12.73 25.20 -6.19
C ARG A 31 12.57 23.88 -5.43
N TRP A 32 13.65 23.34 -4.87
CA TRP A 32 13.69 21.98 -4.31
C TRP A 32 13.61 21.95 -2.78
N MET A 33 13.82 23.08 -2.12
CA MET A 33 13.80 23.19 -0.67
C MET A 33 12.47 23.79 -0.19
N SER A 34 11.96 23.37 0.97
CA SER A 34 12.48 22.31 1.86
C SER A 34 12.33 20.91 1.27
N VAL A 35 13.13 19.95 1.76
CA VAL A 35 12.93 18.54 1.41
C VAL A 35 11.61 18.08 2.02
N ASP A 36 10.66 17.63 1.20
CA ASP A 36 9.33 17.21 1.66
C ASP A 36 9.41 16.05 2.66
N GLN A 37 10.24 15.05 2.37
CA GLN A 37 10.39 13.85 3.18
C GLN A 37 11.86 13.43 3.30
N TYR A 38 12.39 13.45 4.52
CA TYR A 38 13.70 12.90 4.86
C TYR A 38 13.56 11.53 5.53
N ILE A 39 14.38 10.57 5.14
CA ILE A 39 14.37 9.20 5.68
C ILE A 39 15.77 8.86 6.20
N GLY A 40 15.89 8.54 7.48
CA GLY A 40 17.18 8.21 8.10
C GLY A 40 17.05 7.59 9.48
N GLY A 41 18.02 6.79 9.91
CA GLY A 41 17.94 6.09 11.19
C GLY A 41 17.91 7.05 12.39
N VAL A 42 17.24 6.63 13.47
CA VAL A 42 17.14 7.40 14.73
C VAL A 42 18.51 7.71 15.34
N GLU A 43 19.54 6.94 15.00
CA GLU A 43 20.93 7.16 15.39
C GLU A 43 21.51 8.53 14.97
N HIS A 44 20.88 9.20 14.00
CA HIS A 44 21.30 10.52 13.52
C HIS A 44 20.60 11.70 14.21
N ALA A 45 19.71 11.44 15.19
CA ALA A 45 18.86 12.45 15.84
C ALA A 45 19.64 13.62 16.48
N ILE A 46 20.72 13.35 17.20
CA ILE A 46 21.44 14.36 17.99
C ILE A 46 22.71 14.92 17.34
N LEU A 47 23.10 14.38 16.18
CA LEU A 47 24.29 14.82 15.43
C LEU A 47 23.85 15.43 14.10
N HIS A 48 23.88 14.63 13.03
CA HIS A 48 23.56 15.04 11.66
C HIS A 48 22.26 15.86 11.55
N LEU A 49 21.16 15.43 12.19
CA LEU A 49 19.90 16.16 12.11
C LEU A 49 19.95 17.51 12.83
N LEU A 50 20.66 17.61 13.95
CA LEU A 50 20.87 18.90 14.62
C LEU A 50 21.76 19.82 13.79
N TYR A 51 22.86 19.30 13.24
CA TYR A 51 23.77 20.09 12.42
C TYR A 51 23.12 20.55 11.11
N SER A 52 22.33 19.70 10.46
CA SER A 52 21.58 20.06 9.26
C SER A 52 20.66 21.26 9.51
N ARG A 53 19.92 21.24 10.63
CA ARG A 53 19.06 22.35 11.03
C ARG A 53 19.85 23.61 11.36
N PHE A 54 20.94 23.47 12.12
CA PHE A 54 21.80 24.59 12.48
C PHE A 54 22.37 25.29 11.23
N PHE A 55 22.98 24.53 10.31
CA PHE A 55 23.54 25.09 9.09
C PHE A 55 22.48 25.68 8.17
N THR A 56 21.29 25.08 8.07
CA THR A 56 20.17 25.69 7.30
C THR A 56 19.81 27.06 7.84
N LYS A 57 19.76 27.24 9.16
CA LYS A 57 19.47 28.55 9.78
C LYS A 57 20.58 29.56 9.53
N VAL A 58 21.85 29.13 9.62
CA VAL A 58 22.99 29.98 9.25
C VAL A 58 22.89 30.42 7.78
N PHE A 59 22.56 29.52 6.86
CA PHE A 59 22.41 29.85 5.45
C PHE A 59 21.20 30.75 5.18
N TYR A 60 20.12 30.59 5.94
CA TYR A 60 18.97 31.48 5.89
C TYR A 60 19.36 32.91 6.32
N ASP A 61 20.05 33.05 7.45
CA ASP A 61 20.52 34.35 7.97
C ASP A 61 21.51 35.04 7.00
N LEU A 62 22.30 34.25 6.27
CA LEU A 62 23.19 34.72 5.21
C LEU A 62 22.48 34.99 3.87
N GLY A 63 21.17 34.72 3.77
CA GLY A 63 20.39 34.92 2.56
C GLY A 63 20.71 33.93 1.42
N LEU A 64 21.28 32.77 1.73
CA LEU A 64 21.68 31.74 0.75
C LEU A 64 20.58 30.70 0.47
N VAL A 65 19.58 30.61 1.34
CA VAL A 65 18.37 29.80 1.19
C VAL A 65 17.17 30.58 1.73
N ASP A 66 15.96 30.24 1.26
CA ASP A 66 14.74 30.93 1.67
C ASP A 66 13.95 30.16 2.75
N VAL A 67 14.43 28.97 3.15
CA VAL A 67 13.82 28.11 4.16
C VAL A 67 14.61 28.12 5.48
N GLN A 68 13.91 28.00 6.61
CA GLN A 68 14.52 27.98 7.95
C GLN A 68 14.72 26.57 8.53
N GLU A 69 14.09 25.56 7.94
CA GLU A 69 14.21 24.15 8.30
C GLU A 69 14.48 23.34 7.02
N PRO A 70 15.39 22.35 7.04
CA PRO A 70 15.78 21.63 5.84
C PRO A 70 14.76 20.57 5.41
N PHE A 71 13.98 20.03 6.35
CA PHE A 71 13.12 18.86 6.13
C PHE A 71 11.71 19.16 6.69
N GLU A 72 10.66 18.96 5.90
CA GLU A 72 9.28 19.12 6.35
C GLU A 72 8.81 17.92 7.16
N ASN A 73 9.11 16.72 6.67
CA ASN A 73 8.79 15.46 7.33
C ASN A 73 10.07 14.64 7.56
N LEU A 74 10.12 13.94 8.68
CA LEU A 74 11.18 13.00 9.03
C LEU A 74 10.57 11.64 9.33
N LEU A 75 11.00 10.62 8.59
CA LEU A 75 10.72 9.22 8.90
C LEU A 75 12.01 8.59 9.43
N THR A 76 11.96 8.10 10.66
CA THR A 76 13.06 7.35 11.25
C THR A 76 12.85 5.86 11.08
N GLN A 77 13.53 5.24 10.12
CA GLN A 77 13.33 3.81 9.91
C GLN A 77 13.87 2.98 11.06
N GLY A 78 13.21 1.86 11.32
CA GLY A 78 13.65 0.84 12.27
C GLY A 78 14.93 0.14 11.82
N MET A 79 15.55 -0.56 12.76
CA MET A 79 16.78 -1.32 12.52
C MET A 79 16.47 -2.66 11.87
N VAL A 80 17.39 -3.14 11.03
CA VAL A 80 17.38 -4.53 10.59
C VAL A 80 18.11 -5.38 11.62
N LEU A 81 17.38 -6.33 12.19
CA LEU A 81 17.84 -7.26 13.21
C LEU A 81 18.06 -8.65 12.61
N LYS A 82 18.99 -9.41 13.20
CA LYS A 82 19.16 -10.84 12.95
C LYS A 82 19.39 -11.53 14.28
N ASP A 83 18.57 -12.54 14.57
CA ASP A 83 18.55 -13.28 15.82
C ASP A 83 18.34 -12.33 17.02
N GLY A 84 17.46 -11.33 16.85
CA GLY A 84 17.15 -10.32 17.87
C GLY A 84 18.25 -9.28 18.12
N ALA A 85 19.30 -9.25 17.31
CA ALA A 85 20.40 -8.30 17.44
C ALA A 85 20.57 -7.45 16.18
N LYS A 86 20.83 -6.14 16.34
CA LYS A 86 21.21 -5.24 15.23
C LYS A 86 22.38 -5.87 14.44
N MET A 87 22.25 -5.90 13.12
CA MET A 87 23.31 -6.39 12.24
C MET A 87 24.58 -5.54 12.39
N SER A 88 25.72 -6.18 12.64
CA SER A 88 27.03 -5.51 12.65
C SER A 88 28.16 -6.46 12.26
N LYS A 89 29.21 -5.93 11.63
CA LYS A 89 30.41 -6.70 11.27
C LYS A 89 31.03 -7.39 12.49
N SER A 90 31.08 -6.69 13.63
CA SER A 90 31.62 -7.21 14.90
C SER A 90 30.87 -8.41 15.46
N LYS A 91 29.57 -8.56 15.14
CA LYS A 91 28.73 -9.67 15.58
C LYS A 91 28.69 -10.82 14.58
N GLY A 92 29.29 -10.65 13.39
CA GLY A 92 29.26 -11.67 12.33
C GLY A 92 27.87 -12.00 11.80
N ASN A 93 26.85 -11.19 12.11
CA ASN A 93 25.44 -11.45 11.78
C ASN A 93 24.94 -10.60 10.58
N VAL A 94 25.86 -10.00 9.82
CA VAL A 94 25.52 -9.24 8.61
C VAL A 94 25.02 -10.20 7.54
N VAL A 95 23.90 -9.87 6.91
CA VAL A 95 23.43 -10.54 5.69
C VAL A 95 23.78 -9.63 4.51
N SER A 96 24.46 -10.19 3.51
CA SER A 96 24.78 -9.44 2.29
C SER A 96 23.52 -9.32 1.42
N PRO A 97 23.12 -8.11 1.00
CA PRO A 97 22.05 -7.95 0.02
C PRO A 97 22.38 -8.62 -1.33
N GLU A 98 23.66 -8.73 -1.69
CA GLU A 98 24.11 -9.29 -2.97
C GLU A 98 23.68 -10.75 -3.14
N GLU A 99 23.81 -11.57 -2.10
CA GLU A 99 23.43 -12.98 -2.14
C GLU A 99 21.94 -13.18 -2.48
N ILE A 100 21.10 -12.25 -2.05
CA ILE A 100 19.66 -12.28 -2.29
C ILE A 100 19.34 -11.77 -3.69
N ILE A 101 20.01 -10.70 -4.10
CA ILE A 101 19.84 -10.12 -5.43
C ILE A 101 20.25 -11.15 -6.49
N ASP A 102 21.36 -11.85 -6.29
CA ASP A 102 21.84 -12.87 -7.23
C ASP A 102 20.91 -14.08 -7.30
N ARG A 103 20.35 -14.49 -6.16
CA ARG A 103 19.50 -15.70 -6.08
C ARG A 103 18.04 -15.44 -6.44
N TYR A 104 17.49 -14.30 -6.06
CA TYR A 104 16.05 -14.00 -6.12
C TYR A 104 15.71 -12.71 -6.88
N GLY A 105 16.70 -11.91 -7.27
CA GLY A 105 16.51 -10.62 -7.92
C GLY A 105 16.27 -9.45 -6.96
N ALA A 106 16.58 -8.25 -7.43
CA ALA A 106 16.43 -7.00 -6.67
C ALA A 106 14.99 -6.74 -6.21
N ASP A 107 13.99 -7.10 -7.02
CA ASP A 107 12.58 -6.90 -6.66
C ASP A 107 12.15 -7.77 -5.47
N THR A 108 12.66 -8.99 -5.38
CA THR A 108 12.40 -9.85 -4.21
C THR A 108 12.97 -9.20 -2.95
N ALA A 109 14.22 -8.73 -3.00
CA ALA A 109 14.88 -8.10 -1.85
C ALA A 109 14.13 -6.85 -1.39
N ARG A 110 13.76 -5.97 -2.34
CA ARG A 110 12.99 -4.75 -2.06
C ARG A 110 11.63 -5.05 -1.45
N LEU A 111 10.87 -5.96 -2.08
CA LEU A 111 9.53 -6.30 -1.63
C LEU A 111 9.57 -6.91 -0.22
N PHE A 112 10.54 -7.78 0.06
CA PHE A 112 10.73 -8.35 1.40
C PHE A 112 10.94 -7.27 2.46
N ILE A 113 11.88 -6.35 2.23
CA ILE A 113 12.19 -5.28 3.19
C ILE A 113 10.97 -4.40 3.46
N LEU A 114 10.23 -4.03 2.41
CA LEU A 114 9.07 -3.15 2.51
C LEU A 114 7.83 -3.87 3.06
N PHE A 115 7.79 -5.20 3.03
CA PHE A 115 6.67 -6.01 3.50
C PHE A 115 6.82 -6.51 4.94
N ALA A 116 8.05 -6.80 5.37
CA ALA A 116 8.28 -7.52 6.62
C ALA A 116 7.86 -6.73 7.88
N ALA A 117 7.98 -5.40 7.86
CA ALA A 117 7.56 -4.54 8.96
C ALA A 117 7.16 -3.14 8.46
N PRO A 118 6.33 -2.40 9.22
CA PRO A 118 6.18 -0.95 9.02
C PRO A 118 7.54 -0.26 9.10
N PRO A 119 7.77 0.82 8.34
CA PRO A 119 9.11 1.39 8.18
C PRO A 119 9.73 1.90 9.49
N GLU A 120 8.91 2.38 10.44
CA GLU A 120 9.36 2.88 11.75
C GLU A 120 9.72 1.78 12.75
N ARG A 121 9.37 0.52 12.46
CA ARG A 121 9.60 -0.62 13.36
C ARG A 121 10.82 -1.41 12.93
N ASP A 122 11.49 -1.98 13.93
CA ASP A 122 12.56 -2.93 13.68
C ASP A 122 12.05 -4.11 12.86
N LEU A 123 12.86 -4.51 11.88
CA LEU A 123 12.63 -5.63 10.99
C LEU A 123 13.50 -6.80 11.44
N GLU A 124 12.89 -7.92 11.80
CA GLU A 124 13.63 -9.16 12.02
C GLU A 124 13.88 -9.86 10.68
N TRP A 125 15.15 -10.11 10.39
CA TRP A 125 15.56 -10.78 9.16
C TRP A 125 15.01 -12.20 9.08
N SER A 126 14.47 -12.58 7.92
CA SER A 126 13.95 -13.93 7.70
C SER A 126 14.12 -14.38 6.25
N ASP A 127 14.95 -15.39 6.02
CA ASP A 127 15.13 -16.00 4.69
C ASP A 127 13.81 -16.59 4.18
N ARG A 128 12.95 -17.09 5.07
CA ARG A 128 11.59 -17.54 4.73
C ARG A 128 10.72 -16.39 4.21
N GLY A 129 10.90 -15.18 4.75
CA GLY A 129 10.22 -13.97 4.27
C GLY A 129 10.68 -13.57 2.87
N VAL A 130 11.98 -13.70 2.59
CA VAL A 130 12.55 -13.49 1.25
C VAL A 130 11.94 -14.48 0.25
N GLU A 131 11.93 -15.77 0.58
CA GLU A 131 11.31 -16.80 -0.28
C GLU A 131 9.81 -16.56 -0.48
N GLY A 132 9.10 -16.09 0.54
CA GLY A 132 7.69 -15.72 0.44
C GLY A 132 7.46 -14.62 -0.58
N SER A 133 8.29 -13.58 -0.55
CA SER A 133 8.26 -12.46 -1.49
C SER A 133 8.54 -12.93 -2.91
N ASN A 134 9.53 -13.81 -3.09
CA ASN A 134 9.85 -14.40 -4.39
C ASN A 134 8.69 -15.25 -4.95
N ARG A 135 8.06 -16.09 -4.11
CA ARG A 135 6.90 -16.89 -4.51
C ARG A 135 5.73 -16.00 -4.94
N PHE A 136 5.50 -14.90 -4.24
CA PHE A 136 4.46 -13.94 -4.61
C PHE A 136 4.75 -13.30 -5.99
N LEU A 137 5.95 -12.79 -6.22
CA LEU A 137 6.31 -12.20 -7.52
C LEU A 137 6.18 -13.21 -8.66
N ASN A 138 6.60 -14.46 -8.46
CA ASN A 138 6.40 -15.54 -9.43
C ASN A 138 4.91 -15.86 -9.69
N ARG A 139 4.06 -15.68 -8.68
CA ARG A 139 2.61 -15.85 -8.84
C ARG A 139 2.01 -14.72 -9.68
N VAL A 140 2.42 -13.48 -9.44
CA VAL A 140 2.04 -12.33 -10.28
C VAL A 140 2.49 -12.57 -11.73
N TRP A 141 3.74 -12.99 -11.93
CA TRP A 141 4.28 -13.33 -13.25
C TRP A 141 3.38 -14.32 -14.00
N ARG A 142 3.11 -15.49 -13.37
CA ARG A 142 2.27 -16.53 -13.98
C ARG A 142 0.85 -16.05 -14.25
N LEU A 143 0.26 -15.29 -13.33
CA LEU A 143 -1.06 -14.70 -13.51
C LEU A 143 -1.08 -13.83 -14.77
N VAL A 144 -0.23 -12.82 -14.85
CA VAL A 144 -0.21 -11.86 -15.96
C VAL A 144 0.10 -12.55 -17.28
N TYR A 145 1.15 -13.38 -17.35
CA TYR A 145 1.50 -14.07 -18.60
C TYR A 145 0.38 -14.99 -19.10
N SER A 146 -0.40 -15.59 -18.19
CA SER A 146 -1.53 -16.45 -18.60
C SER A 146 -2.71 -15.69 -19.20
N VAL A 147 -2.78 -14.37 -19.06
CA VAL A 147 -3.87 -13.53 -19.59
C VAL A 147 -3.37 -12.38 -20.48
N LYS A 148 -2.07 -12.31 -20.78
CA LYS A 148 -1.44 -11.14 -21.40
C LYS A 148 -2.07 -10.75 -22.74
N ASP A 149 -2.45 -11.73 -23.56
CA ASP A 149 -3.04 -11.49 -24.89
C ASP A 149 -4.50 -11.01 -24.75
N GLN A 150 -5.22 -11.48 -23.73
CA GLN A 150 -6.57 -10.99 -23.39
C GLN A 150 -6.50 -9.54 -22.91
N VAL A 151 -5.51 -9.22 -22.07
CA VAL A 151 -5.29 -7.85 -21.57
C VAL A 151 -4.90 -6.91 -22.71
N ALA A 152 -4.01 -7.34 -23.62
CA ALA A 152 -3.59 -6.55 -24.77
C ALA A 152 -4.73 -6.24 -25.74
N ALA A 153 -5.68 -7.16 -25.90
CA ALA A 153 -6.83 -7.01 -26.79
C ALA A 153 -8.06 -6.37 -26.11
N ALA A 154 -8.03 -6.19 -24.79
CA ALA A 154 -9.19 -5.70 -24.05
C ALA A 154 -9.45 -4.21 -24.32
N PRO A 155 -10.74 -3.82 -24.48
CA PRO A 155 -11.08 -2.40 -24.51
C PRO A 155 -10.93 -1.79 -23.11
N ALA A 156 -10.72 -0.47 -23.06
CA ALA A 156 -10.83 0.26 -21.80
C ALA A 156 -12.27 0.21 -21.27
N VAL A 157 -12.44 0.22 -19.95
CA VAL A 157 -13.75 0.36 -19.31
C VAL A 157 -14.32 1.73 -19.67
N ALA A 158 -15.45 1.75 -20.39
CA ALA A 158 -16.10 2.99 -20.77
C ALA A 158 -16.63 3.76 -19.54
N PRO A 159 -16.57 5.10 -19.54
CA PRO A 159 -17.22 5.90 -18.48
C PRO A 159 -18.71 5.58 -18.38
N GLY A 160 -19.19 5.35 -17.16
CA GLY A 160 -20.60 5.03 -16.91
C GLY A 160 -20.98 3.55 -17.11
N SER A 161 -20.03 2.67 -17.44
CA SER A 161 -20.28 1.23 -17.48
C SER A 161 -20.77 0.71 -16.13
N SER A 162 -21.88 -0.04 -16.15
CA SER A 162 -22.41 -0.74 -14.98
C SER A 162 -22.12 -2.24 -15.10
N PHE A 163 -21.56 -2.81 -14.04
CA PHE A 163 -21.31 -4.25 -13.93
C PHE A 163 -22.21 -4.84 -12.86
N VAL A 164 -22.47 -6.15 -12.96
CA VAL A 164 -23.30 -6.90 -11.99
C VAL A 164 -22.56 -8.16 -11.51
N GLY A 165 -22.98 -8.69 -10.36
CA GLY A 165 -22.46 -9.92 -9.79
C GLY A 165 -20.93 -9.95 -9.69
N VAL A 166 -20.33 -11.05 -10.12
CA VAL A 166 -18.89 -11.32 -10.06
C VAL A 166 -18.03 -10.26 -10.76
N HIS A 167 -18.52 -9.61 -11.82
CA HIS A 167 -17.79 -8.54 -12.51
C HIS A 167 -17.77 -7.25 -11.69
N LYS A 168 -18.90 -6.92 -11.04
CA LYS A 168 -18.99 -5.78 -10.12
C LYS A 168 -18.08 -5.98 -8.92
N GLU A 169 -18.08 -7.18 -8.35
CA GLU A 169 -17.21 -7.53 -7.21
C GLU A 169 -15.73 -7.42 -7.56
N MET A 170 -15.30 -7.93 -8.72
CA MET A 170 -13.91 -7.82 -9.17
C MET A 170 -13.52 -6.35 -9.39
N ARG A 171 -14.38 -5.56 -10.05
CA ARG A 171 -14.13 -4.12 -10.23
C ARG A 171 -14.05 -3.40 -8.89
N ARG A 172 -14.95 -3.68 -7.96
CA ARG A 172 -14.91 -3.13 -6.59
C ARG A 172 -13.59 -3.43 -5.90
N LEU A 173 -13.12 -4.67 -5.95
CA LEU A 173 -11.85 -5.06 -5.33
C LEU A 173 -10.66 -4.33 -5.97
N THR A 174 -10.64 -4.15 -7.29
CA THR A 174 -9.62 -3.37 -8.00
C THR A 174 -9.59 -1.92 -7.50
N HIS A 175 -10.75 -1.26 -7.47
CA HIS A 175 -10.84 0.14 -7.05
C HIS A 175 -10.58 0.33 -5.55
N TYR A 176 -10.96 -0.66 -4.73
CA TYR A 176 -10.59 -0.70 -3.31
C TYR A 176 -9.07 -0.79 -3.15
N ALA A 177 -8.41 -1.66 -3.91
CA ALA A 177 -6.96 -1.82 -3.86
C ALA A 177 -6.25 -0.53 -4.29
N ILE A 178 -6.70 0.13 -5.37
CA ILE A 178 -6.17 1.43 -5.81
C ILE A 178 -6.28 2.44 -4.68
N LYS A 179 -7.48 2.61 -4.10
CA LYS A 179 -7.72 3.55 -3.00
C LYS A 179 -6.81 3.25 -1.81
N LYS A 180 -6.83 2.02 -1.30
CA LYS A 180 -6.13 1.63 -0.08
C LYS A 180 -4.61 1.71 -0.24
N VAL A 181 -4.06 1.27 -1.37
CA VAL A 181 -2.62 1.38 -1.64
C VAL A 181 -2.22 2.85 -1.75
N THR A 182 -3.01 3.68 -2.43
CA THR A 182 -2.77 5.13 -2.50
C THR A 182 -2.72 5.76 -1.11
N GLU A 183 -3.69 5.44 -0.25
CA GLU A 183 -3.73 5.92 1.13
C GLU A 183 -2.55 5.41 1.98
N ASP A 184 -2.09 4.18 1.76
CA ASP A 184 -0.99 3.60 2.54
C ASP A 184 0.39 4.11 2.15
N VAL A 185 0.62 4.34 0.85
CA VAL A 185 1.86 4.95 0.37
C VAL A 185 1.89 6.46 0.60
N SER A 186 0.72 7.07 0.84
CA SER A 186 0.59 8.48 1.20
C SER A 186 0.67 8.67 2.71
N GLY A 187 1.52 9.58 3.18
CA GLY A 187 1.63 9.90 4.60
C GLY A 187 2.56 8.95 5.36
N ARG A 188 2.03 8.02 6.17
CA ARG A 188 2.84 7.20 7.11
C ARG A 188 3.60 6.04 6.46
N PHE A 189 3.55 5.91 5.13
CA PHE A 189 4.30 4.90 4.39
C PHE A 189 4.07 3.47 4.91
N ASN A 190 2.80 3.08 5.07
CA ASN A 190 2.42 1.72 5.49
C ASN A 190 2.63 0.72 4.34
N PHE A 191 3.87 0.59 3.86
CA PHE A 191 4.22 -0.20 2.68
C PHE A 191 3.81 -1.67 2.81
N ASN A 192 3.93 -2.22 4.02
CA ASN A 192 3.55 -3.59 4.30
C ASN A 192 2.05 -3.85 4.07
N THR A 193 1.17 -2.93 4.48
CA THR A 193 -0.27 -3.07 4.24
C THR A 193 -0.63 -2.77 2.79
N ALA A 194 0.07 -1.84 2.13
CA ALA A 194 -0.07 -1.60 0.70
C ALA A 194 0.25 -2.89 -0.11
N ILE A 195 1.37 -3.55 0.21
CA ILE A 195 1.76 -4.82 -0.42
C ILE A 195 0.74 -5.93 -0.10
N SER A 196 0.26 -6.04 1.15
CA SER A 196 -0.83 -6.96 1.50
C SER A 196 -2.08 -6.75 0.62
N THR A 197 -2.48 -5.50 0.40
CA THR A 197 -3.63 -5.19 -0.45
C THR A 197 -3.39 -5.55 -1.92
N ILE A 198 -2.17 -5.39 -2.44
CA ILE A 198 -1.81 -5.88 -3.79
C ILE A 198 -1.89 -7.41 -3.84
N MET A 199 -1.43 -8.11 -2.79
CA MET A 199 -1.57 -9.57 -2.69
C MET A 199 -3.04 -10.01 -2.68
N GLU A 200 -3.91 -9.29 -1.96
CA GLU A 200 -5.36 -9.51 -1.95
C GLU A 200 -5.98 -9.31 -3.33
N LEU A 201 -5.58 -8.26 -4.06
CA LEU A 201 -6.03 -8.04 -5.43
C LEU A 201 -5.64 -9.22 -6.34
N VAL A 202 -4.36 -9.65 -6.29
CA VAL A 202 -3.87 -10.81 -7.06
C VAL A 202 -4.65 -12.08 -6.70
N ASN A 203 -4.93 -12.31 -5.42
CA ASN A 203 -5.78 -13.42 -4.97
C ASN A 203 -7.19 -13.32 -5.56
N GLY A 204 -7.79 -12.13 -5.52
CA GLY A 204 -9.13 -11.88 -6.07
C GLY A 204 -9.20 -12.12 -7.57
N ILE A 205 -8.18 -11.73 -8.34
CA ILE A 205 -8.11 -12.02 -9.77
C ILE A 205 -8.06 -13.54 -10.02
N HIS A 206 -7.28 -14.28 -9.24
CA HIS A 206 -7.29 -15.75 -9.32
C HIS A 206 -8.68 -16.32 -9.03
N THR A 207 -9.31 -15.92 -7.92
CA THR A 207 -10.65 -16.38 -7.55
C THR A 207 -11.70 -16.04 -8.61
N TYR A 208 -11.64 -14.84 -9.20
CA TYR A 208 -12.51 -14.44 -10.30
C TYR A 208 -12.33 -15.34 -11.52
N ARG A 209 -11.09 -15.68 -11.89
CA ARG A 209 -10.80 -16.59 -13.00
C ARG A 209 -11.24 -18.03 -12.75
N ASP A 210 -11.20 -18.48 -11.50
CA ASP A 210 -11.63 -19.83 -11.10
C ASP A 210 -13.16 -19.94 -11.06
N LYS A 211 -13.86 -18.88 -10.64
CA LYS A 211 -15.33 -18.85 -10.54
C LYS A 211 -16.03 -18.58 -11.87
N VAL A 212 -15.39 -17.85 -12.78
CA VAL A 212 -16.00 -17.40 -14.04
C VAL A 212 -15.28 -18.06 -15.21
N ALA A 213 -16.04 -18.80 -16.02
CA ALA A 213 -15.51 -19.43 -17.23
C ALA A 213 -14.94 -18.37 -18.18
N GLU A 214 -13.89 -18.69 -18.93
CA GLU A 214 -13.17 -17.72 -19.76
C GLU A 214 -14.07 -16.95 -20.73
N VAL A 215 -15.04 -17.63 -21.33
CA VAL A 215 -16.01 -17.04 -22.27
C VAL A 215 -17.02 -16.09 -21.62
N GLU A 216 -17.19 -16.18 -20.30
CA GLU A 216 -18.11 -15.34 -19.51
C GLU A 216 -17.37 -14.19 -18.81
N ARG A 217 -16.04 -14.18 -18.81
CA ARG A 217 -15.26 -13.11 -18.18
C ARG A 217 -15.34 -11.84 -19.01
N ASP A 218 -15.72 -10.75 -18.36
CA ASP A 218 -15.56 -9.43 -18.95
C ASP A 218 -14.07 -9.10 -19.07
N SER A 219 -13.61 -8.88 -20.31
CA SER A 219 -12.20 -8.65 -20.65
C SER A 219 -11.72 -7.28 -20.18
N ALA A 220 -12.59 -6.26 -20.16
CA ALA A 220 -12.24 -4.92 -19.69
C ALA A 220 -12.04 -4.91 -18.17
N VAL A 221 -12.89 -5.61 -17.41
CA VAL A 221 -12.75 -5.76 -15.95
C VAL A 221 -11.47 -6.52 -15.59
N LEU A 222 -11.16 -7.60 -16.32
CA LEU A 222 -9.92 -8.36 -16.10
C LEU A 222 -8.68 -7.51 -16.41
N ALA A 223 -8.68 -6.79 -17.53
CA ALA A 223 -7.59 -5.92 -17.92
C ALA A 223 -7.38 -4.76 -16.95
N GLU A 224 -8.46 -4.12 -16.47
CA GLU A 224 -8.41 -3.08 -15.44
C GLU A 224 -7.71 -3.59 -14.16
N ALA A 225 -8.09 -4.78 -13.68
CA ALA A 225 -7.50 -5.38 -12.49
C ALA A 225 -6.01 -5.74 -12.66
N VAL A 226 -5.63 -6.31 -13.81
CA VAL A 226 -4.24 -6.66 -14.12
C VAL A 226 -3.38 -5.41 -14.27
N ASN A 227 -3.84 -4.40 -15.01
CA ASN A 227 -3.12 -3.15 -15.20
C ASN A 227 -2.93 -2.42 -13.86
N ALA A 228 -3.98 -2.35 -13.03
CA ALA A 228 -3.88 -1.79 -11.69
C ALA A 228 -2.84 -2.54 -10.84
N THR A 229 -2.84 -3.87 -10.88
CA THR A 229 -1.83 -4.68 -10.17
C THR A 229 -0.41 -4.32 -10.58
N ILE A 230 -0.15 -4.21 -11.89
CA ILE A 230 1.19 -3.90 -12.43
C ILE A 230 1.64 -2.50 -11.98
N ILE A 231 0.77 -1.49 -12.12
CA ILE A 231 1.12 -0.10 -11.77
C ILE A 231 1.30 0.05 -10.26
N LEU A 232 0.42 -0.53 -9.43
CA LEU A 232 0.53 -0.48 -7.98
C LEU A 232 1.76 -1.21 -7.45
N LEU A 233 2.23 -2.25 -8.15
CA LEU A 233 3.43 -3.01 -7.79
C LEU A 233 4.73 -2.28 -8.18
N ALA A 234 4.71 -1.41 -9.18
CA ALA A 234 5.88 -0.77 -9.77
C ALA A 234 6.80 -0.02 -8.77
N PRO A 235 6.29 0.72 -7.75
CA PRO A 235 7.16 1.35 -6.75
C PRO A 235 7.96 0.35 -5.91
N PHE A 236 7.41 -0.85 -5.69
CA PHE A 236 8.00 -1.88 -4.83
C PHE A 236 8.93 -2.80 -5.61
N ALA A 237 8.47 -3.29 -6.77
CA ALA A 237 9.15 -4.23 -7.63
C ALA A 237 9.19 -3.70 -9.09
N PRO A 238 10.05 -2.70 -9.36
CA PRO A 238 10.02 -1.94 -10.60
C PRO A 238 10.41 -2.71 -11.85
N HIS A 239 11.27 -3.74 -11.73
CA HIS A 239 11.80 -4.44 -12.91
C HIS A 239 10.77 -5.43 -13.47
N ILE A 240 10.17 -6.24 -12.60
CA ILE A 240 9.09 -7.16 -12.97
C ILE A 240 7.85 -6.38 -13.44
N ALA A 241 7.53 -5.25 -12.82
CA ALA A 241 6.41 -4.43 -13.26
C ALA A 241 6.61 -3.88 -14.68
N GLU A 242 7.82 -3.42 -15.02
CA GLU A 242 8.15 -2.97 -16.39
C GLU A 242 8.01 -4.11 -17.40
N GLU A 243 8.56 -5.29 -17.10
CA GLU A 243 8.48 -6.46 -17.99
C GLU A 243 7.03 -6.90 -18.23
N LEU A 244 6.22 -6.94 -17.16
CA LEU A 244 4.80 -7.31 -17.24
C LEU A 244 3.97 -6.28 -18.01
N TRP A 245 4.30 -4.99 -17.89
CA TRP A 245 3.68 -3.90 -18.64
C TRP A 245 3.93 -4.04 -20.15
N GLN A 246 5.18 -4.28 -20.55
CA GLN A 246 5.51 -4.54 -21.96
C GLN A 246 4.85 -5.84 -22.47
N ALA A 247 4.88 -6.90 -21.66
CA ALA A 247 4.32 -8.21 -22.04
C ALA A 247 2.79 -8.18 -22.27
N THR A 248 2.09 -7.22 -21.67
CA THR A 248 0.65 -6.99 -21.85
C THR A 248 0.33 -6.04 -23.00
N GLY A 249 1.33 -5.68 -23.82
CA GLY A 249 1.15 -4.91 -25.06
C GLY A 249 1.05 -3.40 -24.86
N HIS A 250 1.26 -2.89 -23.64
CA HIS A 250 1.19 -1.46 -23.38
C HIS A 250 2.43 -0.72 -23.89
N PRO A 251 2.27 0.48 -24.46
CA PRO A 251 3.40 1.27 -24.93
C PRO A 251 4.10 2.00 -23.79
N GLY A 252 5.39 2.28 -23.99
CA GLY A 252 6.20 3.06 -23.04
C GLY A 252 6.40 2.34 -21.72
N SER A 253 7.02 3.03 -20.76
CA SER A 253 7.35 2.44 -19.45
C SER A 253 6.21 2.57 -18.45
N VAL A 254 6.05 1.57 -17.57
CA VAL A 254 5.09 1.63 -16.44
C VAL A 254 5.41 2.81 -15.53
N HIS A 255 6.70 3.15 -15.38
CA HIS A 255 7.20 4.24 -14.55
C HIS A 255 6.90 5.64 -15.10
N ARG A 256 6.32 5.72 -16.30
CA ARG A 256 5.82 6.96 -16.90
C ARG A 256 4.31 7.04 -16.95
N GLN A 257 3.61 6.01 -16.48
CA GLN A 257 2.15 6.01 -16.44
C GLN A 257 1.65 6.86 -15.28
N PRO A 258 0.47 7.50 -15.42
CA PRO A 258 -0.18 8.13 -14.28
C PRO A 258 -0.51 7.09 -13.21
N TRP A 259 -0.42 7.50 -11.95
CA TRP A 259 -0.91 6.69 -10.84
C TRP A 259 -2.42 6.44 -11.01
N PRO A 260 -2.92 5.20 -10.80
CA PRO A 260 -4.32 4.89 -10.99
C PRO A 260 -5.20 5.65 -10.00
N VAL A 261 -6.35 6.11 -10.47
CA VAL A 261 -7.36 6.80 -9.66
C VAL A 261 -8.55 5.86 -9.48
N TYR A 262 -9.00 5.69 -8.25
CA TYR A 262 -10.16 4.86 -7.97
C TYR A 262 -11.47 5.57 -8.34
N ASP A 263 -12.47 4.79 -8.73
CA ASP A 263 -13.84 5.21 -9.01
C ASP A 263 -14.69 5.02 -7.74
N PRO A 264 -15.17 6.11 -7.08
CA PRO A 264 -16.02 6.00 -5.91
C PRO A 264 -17.30 5.20 -6.14
N ALA A 265 -17.85 5.20 -7.36
CA ALA A 265 -19.07 4.45 -7.68
C ALA A 265 -18.79 2.92 -7.72
N ALA A 266 -17.57 2.52 -8.07
CA ALA A 266 -17.17 1.11 -8.03
C ALA A 266 -17.08 0.55 -6.60
N LEU A 267 -16.91 1.42 -5.60
CA LEU A 267 -16.81 1.05 -4.18
C LEU A 267 -18.17 0.83 -3.51
N VAL A 268 -19.28 1.18 -4.17
CA VAL A 268 -20.62 1.03 -3.61
C VAL A 268 -20.98 -0.45 -3.54
N GLU A 269 -21.14 -0.94 -2.32
CA GLU A 269 -21.66 -2.28 -2.06
C GLU A 269 -23.19 -2.25 -2.16
N ASP A 270 -23.78 -3.28 -2.75
CA ASP A 270 -25.25 -3.44 -2.72
C ASP A 270 -25.70 -4.09 -1.41
N GLU A 271 -24.83 -4.92 -0.81
CA GLU A 271 -25.04 -5.62 0.44
C GLU A 271 -23.81 -5.52 1.35
N VAL A 272 -24.04 -5.46 2.66
CA VAL A 272 -23.02 -5.43 3.71
C VAL A 272 -23.19 -6.62 4.65
N GLU A 273 -22.09 -7.26 5.07
CA GLU A 273 -22.11 -8.26 6.15
C GLU A 273 -22.28 -7.56 7.50
N ILE A 274 -23.35 -7.89 8.21
CA ILE A 274 -23.61 -7.44 9.57
C ILE A 274 -23.41 -8.59 10.54
N VAL A 275 -22.56 -8.36 11.53
CA VAL A 275 -22.35 -9.30 12.64
C VAL A 275 -23.47 -9.15 13.66
N VAL A 276 -24.23 -10.20 13.91
CA VAL A 276 -25.27 -10.23 14.96
C VAL A 276 -24.69 -10.78 16.26
N GLN A 277 -24.84 -10.02 17.33
CA GLN A 277 -24.36 -10.36 18.66
C GLN A 277 -25.51 -10.46 19.67
N ILE A 278 -25.37 -11.40 20.62
CA ILE A 278 -26.25 -11.52 21.79
C ILE A 278 -25.40 -11.34 23.05
N ASN A 279 -25.69 -10.31 23.85
CA ASN A 279 -24.89 -9.94 25.03
C ASN A 279 -23.38 -9.85 24.72
N GLY A 280 -23.04 -9.23 23.58
CA GLY A 280 -21.66 -9.03 23.12
C GLY A 280 -20.97 -10.26 22.52
N LYS A 281 -21.62 -11.42 22.43
CA LYS A 281 -21.07 -12.62 21.79
C LYS A 281 -21.61 -12.76 20.37
N VAL A 282 -20.73 -12.93 19.38
CA VAL A 282 -21.10 -13.20 17.98
C VAL A 282 -21.92 -14.48 17.90
N ARG A 283 -23.07 -14.40 17.22
CA ARG A 283 -23.96 -15.53 16.98
C ARG A 283 -24.16 -15.81 15.50
N GLU A 284 -24.20 -14.76 14.69
CA GLU A 284 -24.48 -14.89 13.26
C GLU A 284 -23.83 -13.78 12.46
N ARG A 285 -23.76 -13.98 11.15
CA ARG A 285 -23.34 -13.01 10.15
C ARG A 285 -24.37 -13.03 9.03
N LEU A 286 -24.99 -11.88 8.76
CA LEU A 286 -26.06 -11.76 7.78
C LEU A 286 -25.67 -10.72 6.72
N HIS A 287 -25.99 -10.98 5.46
CA HIS A 287 -25.86 -9.99 4.40
C HIS A 287 -27.19 -9.24 4.27
N ILE A 288 -27.12 -7.91 4.30
CA ILE A 288 -28.29 -7.04 4.16
C ILE A 288 -28.01 -5.94 3.15
N PRO A 289 -29.03 -5.33 2.52
CA PRO A 289 -28.81 -4.19 1.64
C PRO A 289 -28.01 -3.08 2.31
N ALA A 290 -27.02 -2.56 1.59
CA ALA A 290 -26.17 -1.48 2.06
C ALA A 290 -26.95 -0.15 2.20
N ASN A 291 -26.33 0.84 2.85
CA ASN A 291 -26.86 2.20 3.02
C ASN A 291 -28.13 2.35 3.88
N MET A 292 -28.46 1.37 4.72
CA MET A 292 -29.49 1.55 5.76
C MET A 292 -28.96 2.41 6.91
N ASN A 293 -29.79 3.32 7.41
CA ASN A 293 -29.49 4.02 8.67
C ASN A 293 -29.68 3.08 9.87
N ALA A 294 -29.29 3.53 11.07
CA ALA A 294 -29.32 2.70 12.28
C ALA A 294 -30.72 2.15 12.63
N ALA A 295 -31.78 2.94 12.42
CA ALA A 295 -33.15 2.54 12.71
C ALA A 295 -33.68 1.55 11.65
N GLU A 296 -33.43 1.83 10.37
CA GLU A 296 -33.79 0.95 9.25
C GLU A 296 -33.11 -0.41 9.38
N MET A 297 -31.79 -0.41 9.62
CA MET A 297 -31.01 -1.64 9.79
C MET A 297 -31.51 -2.46 10.99
N GLN A 298 -31.78 -1.80 12.11
CA GLN A 298 -32.32 -2.45 13.29
C GLN A 298 -33.66 -3.14 12.97
N GLN A 299 -34.59 -2.41 12.36
CA GLN A 299 -35.90 -2.96 12.02
C GLN A 299 -35.77 -4.14 11.07
N TYR A 300 -35.03 -3.96 9.96
CA TYR A 300 -34.80 -4.99 8.96
C TYR A 300 -34.24 -6.27 9.57
N LEU A 301 -33.16 -6.16 10.36
CA LEU A 301 -32.51 -7.32 10.98
C LEU A 301 -33.39 -7.98 12.03
N MET A 302 -34.12 -7.21 12.83
CA MET A 302 -35.02 -7.76 13.84
C MET A 302 -36.17 -8.54 13.18
N ASP A 303 -36.57 -8.23 11.95
CA ASP A 303 -37.62 -8.96 11.24
C ASP A 303 -37.14 -10.26 10.56
N LEU A 304 -35.83 -10.50 10.52
CA LEU A 304 -35.27 -11.72 9.91
C LEU A 304 -35.44 -12.94 10.82
N ALA A 305 -35.84 -14.06 10.23
CA ALA A 305 -36.03 -15.33 10.94
C ALA A 305 -34.81 -15.78 11.78
N PRO A 306 -33.56 -15.71 11.28
CA PRO A 306 -32.39 -16.11 12.08
C PRO A 306 -32.21 -15.26 13.35
N VAL A 307 -32.49 -13.96 13.28
CA VAL A 307 -32.41 -13.07 14.45
C VAL A 307 -33.54 -13.35 15.44
N GLN A 308 -34.76 -13.58 14.94
CA GLN A 308 -35.91 -13.97 15.77
C GLN A 308 -35.67 -15.28 16.52
N GLU A 309 -35.05 -16.28 15.87
CA GLU A 309 -34.65 -17.53 16.52
C GLU A 309 -33.62 -17.30 17.63
N LEU A 310 -32.64 -16.40 17.42
CA LEU A 310 -31.63 -16.09 18.42
C LEU A 310 -32.18 -15.41 19.68
N ILE A 311 -33.32 -14.70 19.57
CA ILE A 311 -33.97 -14.00 20.70
C ILE A 311 -35.20 -14.73 21.24
N ALA A 312 -35.59 -15.86 20.64
CA ALA A 312 -36.75 -16.63 21.06
C ALA A 312 -36.67 -17.02 22.54
N GLY A 313 -37.77 -16.74 23.27
CA GLY A 313 -37.87 -17.02 24.71
C GLY A 313 -37.05 -16.10 25.63
N LYS A 314 -36.45 -15.02 25.10
CA LYS A 314 -35.65 -14.06 25.88
C LYS A 314 -36.31 -12.68 25.90
N GLN A 315 -36.08 -11.93 26.96
CA GLN A 315 -36.55 -10.54 27.02
C GLN A 315 -35.49 -9.61 26.43
N VAL A 316 -35.80 -8.93 25.32
CA VAL A 316 -34.92 -7.91 24.73
C VAL A 316 -34.93 -6.66 25.61
N ILE A 317 -33.77 -6.27 26.13
CA ILE A 317 -33.58 -5.10 27.00
C ILE A 317 -33.12 -3.89 26.21
N LYS A 318 -32.21 -4.10 25.26
CA LYS A 318 -31.61 -3.02 24.46
C LYS A 318 -31.10 -3.58 23.15
N VAL A 319 -31.25 -2.82 22.07
CA VAL A 319 -30.64 -3.12 20.78
C VAL A 319 -29.66 -2.00 20.44
N ILE A 320 -28.48 -2.36 19.97
CA ILE A 320 -27.39 -1.44 19.65
C ILE A 320 -26.99 -1.66 18.19
N PRO A 321 -27.60 -0.93 17.25
CA PRO A 321 -27.20 -0.96 15.85
C PRO A 321 -25.95 -0.09 15.61
N VAL A 322 -24.97 -0.65 14.92
CA VAL A 322 -23.84 0.09 14.35
C VAL A 322 -23.90 -0.09 12.83
N PRO A 323 -24.42 0.91 12.09
CA PRO A 323 -24.63 0.81 10.64
C PRO A 323 -23.41 0.27 9.89
N GLY A 324 -23.65 -0.71 9.00
CA GLY A 324 -22.60 -1.33 8.17
C GLY A 324 -21.58 -2.18 8.93
N LYS A 325 -21.79 -2.49 10.23
CA LYS A 325 -20.85 -3.29 11.03
C LYS A 325 -21.51 -4.40 11.83
N LEU A 326 -22.41 -4.05 12.76
CA LEU A 326 -22.96 -5.02 13.70
C LEU A 326 -24.33 -4.61 14.27
N LEU A 327 -25.04 -5.61 14.78
CA LEU A 327 -26.22 -5.45 15.63
C LEU A 327 -25.98 -6.22 16.93
N ASN A 328 -25.88 -5.53 18.07
CA ASN A 328 -25.78 -6.18 19.37
C ASN A 328 -27.10 -6.09 20.13
N ILE A 329 -27.68 -7.24 20.45
CA ILE A 329 -28.95 -7.35 21.15
C ILE A 329 -28.66 -7.82 22.59
N VAL A 330 -29.05 -6.98 23.55
CA VAL A 330 -28.94 -7.27 24.98
C VAL A 330 -30.23 -7.94 25.43
N VAL A 331 -30.12 -9.15 25.95
CA VAL A 331 -31.27 -9.99 26.35
C VAL A 331 -31.12 -10.53 27.77
N LYS A 332 -32.25 -10.73 28.45
CA LYS A 332 -32.36 -11.41 29.75
C LYS A 332 -33.06 -12.76 29.62
#